data_AF-A0A2V8PPU0-F1
#
_entry.id   AF-A0A2V8PPU0-F1
#
_cell.length_a   1.000
_cell.length_b   1.000
_cell.length_c   1.000
_cell.angle_alpha   90.00
_cell.angle_beta   90.00
_cell.angle_gamma   90.00
#
_symmetry.space_group_name_H-M   'P 1'
#
loop_
_entity.id
_entity.type
_entity.pdbx_description
1 polymer ?
#
loop_
_entity_poly.entity_id
_entity_poly.type
_entity_poly.pdbx_seq_one_letter_code
_entity_poly.pdbx_strand_id
1 'polypeptide(L)'
;MRDRQNEYTGVRTRLVRNTRRRPLRADELLESALSRGKRRDFAERSFVHPLAHLLEACNEEADLSVFGIRALRIDVLRCLRSLLHFDEIEAACPSVLSRPIRAPVFITGMPRSGTTLLHRLILQDPSTIAPRLFQLVYPYPSRAGRFGTMLRKKWVSLQLALFRVIAPELNTLHPVAVDAPEE
;
A
#
# COMPACT_ATOMS: atom_id res chain seq x y z
N MET A 1 33.20 51.36 2.80
CA MET A 1 31.91 51.12 2.13
C MET A 1 31.36 49.77 2.59
N ARG A 2 30.28 49.82 3.38
CA ARG A 2 29.22 48.81 3.66
C ARG A 2 29.52 47.29 3.64
N ASP A 3 29.59 46.72 4.84
CA ASP A 3 28.65 45.75 5.46
C ASP A 3 27.68 44.88 4.61
N ARG A 4 27.70 43.57 4.95
CA ARG A 4 26.60 42.61 5.26
C ARG A 4 26.94 41.20 4.74
N GLN A 5 27.35 40.28 5.62
CA GLN A 5 26.46 39.27 6.24
C GLN A 5 25.62 38.49 5.23
N ASN A 6 25.96 37.20 5.03
CA ASN A 6 24.91 36.19 4.91
C ASN A 6 25.39 34.88 5.53
N GLU A 7 25.07 34.74 6.80
CA GLU A 7 25.08 33.51 7.58
C GLU A 7 24.06 32.53 6.98
N TYR A 8 24.53 31.40 6.45
CA TYR A 8 23.70 30.19 6.38
C TYR A 8 24.24 29.16 7.39
N THR A 9 24.33 29.61 8.64
CA THR A 9 24.43 28.72 9.80
C THR A 9 23.03 28.20 10.09
N GLY A 10 22.54 27.31 9.21
CA GLY A 10 21.34 26.52 9.46
C GLY A 10 21.67 25.50 10.53
N VAL A 11 21.51 25.91 11.78
CA VAL A 11 21.61 25.06 12.97
C VAL A 11 20.68 23.86 12.77
N ARG A 12 21.25 22.72 12.34
CA ARG A 12 20.60 21.41 12.43
C ARG A 12 20.56 21.03 13.90
N THR A 13 19.64 21.65 14.62
CA THR A 13 19.24 21.18 15.95
C THR A 13 18.64 19.80 15.73
N ARG A 14 19.46 18.76 15.85
CA ARG A 14 19.02 17.39 16.13
C ARG A 14 18.27 17.49 17.47
N LEU A 15 16.98 17.80 17.39
CA LEU A 15 16.06 17.55 18.48
C LEU A 15 16.07 16.04 18.65
N VAL A 16 16.83 15.59 19.64
CA VAL A 16 16.79 14.25 20.19
C VAL A 16 15.37 14.03 20.70
N ARG A 17 14.46 13.62 19.81
CA ARG A 17 13.12 13.14 20.19
C ARG A 17 13.28 11.69 20.62
N ASN A 18 13.79 11.53 21.84
CA ASN A 18 13.78 10.28 22.57
C ASN A 18 12.35 9.98 23.07
N THR A 19 11.44 9.70 22.14
CA THR A 19 10.31 8.81 22.44
C THR A 19 10.78 7.42 22.07
N ARG A 20 10.87 6.48 23.01
CA ARG A 20 11.19 5.07 22.76
C ARG A 20 10.18 4.47 21.78
N ARG A 21 10.37 4.70 20.49
CA ARG A 21 9.59 4.13 19.40
C ARG A 21 10.26 2.81 19.07
N ARG A 22 9.50 1.71 19.17
CA ARG A 22 10.01 0.41 18.73
C ARG A 22 10.09 0.45 17.19
N PRO A 23 11.29 0.33 16.60
CA PRO A 23 11.44 0.39 15.15
C PRO A 23 10.70 -0.79 14.50
N LEU A 24 10.21 -0.59 13.29
CA LEU A 24 9.64 -1.68 12.49
C LEU A 24 10.78 -2.49 11.90
N ARG A 25 10.79 -3.79 12.16
CA ARG A 25 11.79 -4.73 11.64
C ARG A 25 11.13 -5.72 10.69
N ALA A 26 11.75 -5.95 9.54
CA ALA A 26 11.23 -6.87 8.53
C ALA A 26 11.01 -8.27 9.11
N ASP A 27 12.01 -8.82 9.80
CA ASP A 27 11.95 -10.16 10.40
C ASP A 27 10.75 -10.34 11.34
N GLU A 28 10.52 -9.37 12.24
CA GLU A 28 9.38 -9.39 13.16
C GLU A 28 8.03 -9.38 12.42
N LEU A 29 7.93 -8.66 11.31
CA LEU A 29 6.71 -8.58 10.52
C LEU A 29 6.49 -9.84 9.68
N LEU A 30 7.57 -10.42 9.15
CA LEU A 30 7.57 -11.69 8.42
C LEU A 30 7.12 -12.82 9.34
N GLU A 31 7.75 -12.99 10.51
CA GLU A 31 7.36 -13.99 11.51
C GLU A 31 5.90 -13.81 11.95
N SER A 32 5.51 -12.56 12.21
CA SER A 32 4.15 -12.19 12.58
C SER A 32 3.12 -12.52 11.50
N ALA A 33 3.49 -12.43 10.21
CA ALA A 33 2.65 -12.80 9.08
C ALA A 33 2.57 -14.32 8.90
N LEU A 34 3.72 -15.01 8.93
CA LEU A 34 3.83 -16.47 8.81
C LEU A 34 3.07 -17.20 9.92
N SER A 35 3.27 -16.77 11.17
CA SER A 35 2.57 -17.32 12.35
C SER A 35 1.05 -17.20 12.21
N ARG A 36 0.54 -16.03 11.83
CA ARG A 36 -0.90 -15.81 11.62
C ARG A 36 -1.45 -16.56 10.41
N GLY A 37 -0.66 -16.66 9.35
CA GLY A 37 -0.98 -17.43 8.15
C GLY A 37 -0.89 -18.94 8.36
N LYS A 38 -0.32 -19.41 9.48
CA LYS A 38 0.02 -20.82 9.73
C LYS A 38 0.89 -21.41 8.61
N ARG A 39 1.83 -20.61 8.10
CA ARG A 39 2.78 -20.99 7.04
C ARG A 39 4.18 -21.06 7.64
N ARG A 40 5.02 -21.93 7.07
CA ARG A 40 6.44 -22.04 7.44
C ARG A 40 7.30 -21.06 6.66
N ASP A 41 6.89 -20.76 5.43
CA ASP A 41 7.62 -19.89 4.54
C ASP A 41 6.71 -19.23 3.48
N PHE A 42 7.25 -18.19 2.82
CA PHE A 42 6.81 -17.64 1.54
C PHE A 42 7.42 -18.45 0.39
N ALA A 43 6.72 -18.55 -0.74
CA ALA A 43 7.24 -19.22 -1.93
C ALA A 43 8.38 -18.43 -2.58
N GLU A 44 8.24 -17.11 -2.63
CA GLU A 44 9.27 -16.18 -3.11
C GLU A 44 9.67 -15.20 -1.99
N ARG A 45 10.96 -14.85 -1.90
CA ARG A 45 11.48 -13.91 -0.89
C ARG A 45 12.21 -12.70 -1.48
N SER A 46 12.09 -12.46 -2.78
CA SER A 46 12.74 -11.33 -3.48
C SER A 46 12.39 -9.97 -2.85
N PHE A 47 11.17 -9.84 -2.30
CA PHE A 47 10.68 -8.64 -1.64
C PHE A 47 11.29 -8.35 -0.26
N VAL A 48 11.94 -9.33 0.39
CA VAL A 48 12.40 -9.19 1.78
C VAL A 48 13.45 -8.10 1.91
N HIS A 49 14.42 -8.05 1.00
CA HIS A 49 15.47 -7.04 1.01
C HIS A 49 14.94 -5.63 0.72
N PRO A 50 14.14 -5.38 -0.34
CA PRO A 50 13.46 -4.10 -0.55
C PRO A 50 12.57 -3.67 0.63
N LEU A 51 11.87 -4.61 1.27
CA LEU A 51 11.06 -4.31 2.46
C LEU A 51 11.93 -3.86 3.64
N ALA A 52 13.05 -4.53 3.88
CA ALA A 52 13.97 -4.13 4.93
C ALA A 52 14.49 -2.71 4.73
N HIS A 53 14.90 -2.38 3.50
CA HIS A 53 15.32 -1.02 3.13
C HIS A 53 14.20 0.02 3.29
N LEU A 54 12.97 -0.29 2.85
CA LEU A 54 11.83 0.60 3.05
C LEU A 54 11.58 0.89 4.53
N LEU A 55 11.63 -0.14 5.38
CA LEU A 55 11.39 0.01 6.82
C LEU A 55 12.52 0.77 7.51
N GLU A 56 13.77 0.58 7.08
CA GLU A 56 14.92 1.37 7.54
C GLU A 56 14.72 2.86 7.23
N ALA A 57 14.45 3.21 5.98
CA ALA A 57 14.17 4.60 5.58
C ALA A 57 12.96 5.18 6.33
N CYS A 58 11.89 4.39 6.53
CA CYS A 58 10.74 4.83 7.32
C CYS A 58 11.07 5.07 8.81
N ASN A 59 11.97 4.27 9.39
CA ASN A 59 12.38 4.43 10.79
C ASN A 59 13.33 5.62 10.97
N GLU A 60 14.20 5.89 10.00
CA GLU A 60 15.27 6.90 10.11
C GLU A 60 14.89 8.27 9.55
N GLU A 61 14.13 8.31 8.46
CA GLU A 61 13.97 9.52 7.65
C GLU A 61 12.53 10.06 7.64
N ALA A 62 11.52 9.21 7.80
CA ALA A 62 10.12 9.58 7.53
C ALA A 62 9.38 10.33 8.66
N ASP A 63 10.06 10.67 9.78
CA ASP A 63 9.50 11.31 11.00
C ASP A 63 8.09 10.80 11.40
N LEU A 64 7.89 9.49 11.37
CA LEU A 64 6.58 8.89 11.56
C LEU A 64 6.06 9.08 12.99
N SER A 65 4.84 9.62 13.14
CA SER A 65 4.14 9.65 14.42
C SER A 65 3.86 8.24 14.95
N VAL A 66 3.46 8.11 16.24
CA VAL A 66 3.04 6.82 16.81
C VAL A 66 1.90 6.20 16.00
N PHE A 67 0.97 7.05 15.53
CA PHE A 67 -0.10 6.63 14.62
C PHE A 67 0.47 6.17 13.27
N GLY A 68 1.41 6.91 12.68
CA GLY A 68 2.07 6.56 11.42
C GLY A 68 2.79 5.21 11.47
N ILE A 69 3.54 4.93 12.54
CA ILE A 69 4.19 3.63 12.76
C ILE A 69 3.15 2.51 12.82
N ARG A 70 2.03 2.74 13.53
CA ARG A 70 0.96 1.75 13.65
C ARG A 70 0.27 1.50 12.31
N ALA A 71 0.00 2.56 11.55
CA ALA A 71 -0.60 2.49 10.22
C ALA A 71 0.30 1.72 9.24
N LEU A 72 1.59 2.08 9.18
CA LEU A 72 2.59 1.40 8.35
C LEU A 72 2.69 -0.09 8.72
N ARG A 73 2.73 -0.43 10.02
CA ARG A 73 2.72 -1.83 10.47
C ARG A 73 1.49 -2.60 9.99
N ILE A 74 0.30 -1.99 10.07
CA ILE A 74 -0.96 -2.61 9.62
C ILE A 74 -0.89 -2.85 8.11
N ASP A 75 -0.38 -1.88 7.36
CA ASP A 75 -0.32 -1.95 5.91
C ASP A 75 0.68 -2.99 5.41
N VAL A 76 1.91 -2.99 5.94
CA VAL A 76 2.91 -4.02 5.63
C VAL A 76 2.39 -5.42 5.95
N LEU A 77 1.76 -5.63 7.12
CA LEU A 77 1.16 -6.92 7.47
C LEU A 77 -0.02 -7.30 6.57
N ARG A 78 -0.73 -6.34 5.96
CA ARG A 78 -1.76 -6.61 4.95
C ARG A 78 -1.12 -7.06 3.63
N CYS A 79 -0.05 -6.41 3.18
CA CYS A 79 0.69 -6.81 1.98
C CYS A 79 1.31 -8.21 2.15
N LEU A 80 2.00 -8.48 3.25
CA LEU A 80 2.58 -9.80 3.54
C LEU A 80 1.52 -10.92 3.57
N ARG A 81 0.34 -10.66 4.14
CA ARG A 81 -0.77 -11.63 4.10
C ARG A 81 -1.31 -11.86 2.69
N SER A 82 -1.26 -10.84 1.82
CA SER A 82 -1.69 -10.97 0.43
C SER A 82 -0.71 -11.86 -0.34
N LEU A 83 0.60 -11.69 -0.12
CA LEU A 83 1.64 -12.58 -0.68
C LEU A 83 1.45 -14.03 -0.25
N LEU A 84 1.27 -14.30 1.05
CA LEU A 84 0.99 -15.66 1.54
C LEU A 84 -0.26 -16.28 0.91
N HIS A 85 -1.25 -15.44 0.58
CA HIS A 85 -2.46 -15.93 -0.06
C HIS A 85 -2.27 -16.21 -1.56
N PHE A 86 -1.39 -15.47 -2.24
CA PHE A 86 -0.98 -15.81 -3.60
C PHE A 86 -0.23 -17.14 -3.62
N ASP A 87 0.72 -17.36 -2.70
CA ASP A 87 1.41 -18.64 -2.57
C ASP A 87 0.44 -19.80 -2.34
N GLU A 88 -0.63 -19.57 -1.56
CA GLU A 88 -1.69 -20.55 -1.34
C GLU A 88 -2.47 -20.86 -2.62
N ILE A 89 -2.86 -19.83 -3.38
CA ILE A 89 -3.63 -19.99 -4.61
C ILE A 89 -2.79 -20.66 -5.70
N GLU A 90 -1.55 -20.24 -5.88
CA GLU A 90 -0.65 -20.80 -6.87
C GLU A 90 -0.36 -22.29 -6.60
N ALA A 91 -0.14 -22.65 -5.33
CA ALA A 91 0.02 -24.04 -4.95
C ALA A 91 -1.26 -24.87 -5.14
N ALA A 92 -2.43 -24.30 -4.84
CA ALA A 92 -3.71 -24.99 -4.98
C ALA A 92 -4.20 -25.08 -6.44
N CYS A 93 -3.84 -24.12 -7.29
CA CYS A 93 -4.27 -24.02 -8.67
C CYS A 93 -3.12 -23.54 -9.57
N PRO A 94 -2.15 -24.42 -9.90
CA PRO A 94 -1.00 -24.04 -10.73
C PRO A 94 -1.39 -23.51 -12.11
N SER A 95 -2.56 -23.91 -12.63
CA SER A 95 -3.10 -23.42 -13.91
C SER A 95 -3.38 -21.91 -13.94
N VAL A 96 -3.44 -21.24 -12.79
CA VAL A 96 -3.58 -19.77 -12.73
C VAL A 96 -2.39 -19.07 -13.37
N LEU A 97 -1.19 -19.64 -13.26
CA LEU A 97 0.05 -19.07 -13.79
C LEU A 97 0.16 -19.18 -15.31
N SER A 98 -0.56 -20.12 -15.93
CA SER A 98 -0.56 -20.33 -17.38
C SER A 98 -1.70 -19.64 -18.11
N ARG A 99 -2.58 -18.92 -17.39
CA ARG A 99 -3.72 -18.22 -17.99
C ARG A 99 -3.24 -17.00 -18.80
N PRO A 100 -3.50 -16.94 -20.11
CA PRO A 100 -3.05 -15.82 -20.93
C PRO A 100 -3.84 -14.54 -20.64
N ILE A 101 -3.13 -13.42 -20.45
CA ILE A 101 -3.69 -12.07 -20.43
C ILE A 101 -3.54 -11.49 -21.84
N ARG A 102 -4.66 -11.37 -22.57
CA ARG A 102 -4.65 -10.92 -23.98
C ARG A 102 -4.86 -9.41 -24.06
N ALA A 103 -4.01 -8.73 -24.82
CA ALA A 103 -4.08 -7.30 -25.10
C ALA A 103 -4.26 -6.40 -23.85
N PRO A 104 -3.39 -6.50 -22.82
CA PRO A 104 -3.45 -5.58 -21.69
C PRO A 104 -3.11 -4.15 -22.13
N VAL A 105 -3.86 -3.18 -21.63
CA VAL A 105 -3.59 -1.74 -21.85
C VAL A 105 -2.96 -1.18 -20.58
N PHE A 106 -1.80 -0.54 -20.72
CA PHE A 106 -1.12 0.15 -19.62
C PHE A 106 -1.16 1.65 -19.86
N ILE A 107 -1.64 2.39 -18.86
CA ILE A 107 -1.64 3.85 -18.86
C ILE A 107 -0.52 4.29 -17.92
N THR A 108 0.43 5.07 -18.44
CA THR A 108 1.56 5.59 -17.69
C THR A 108 1.80 7.05 -18.07
N GLY A 109 2.34 7.83 -17.15
CA GLY A 109 2.59 9.25 -17.33
C GLY A 109 2.99 9.92 -16.03
N MET A 110 3.41 11.17 -16.11
CA MET A 110 3.69 11.96 -14.91
C MET A 110 2.39 12.23 -14.14
N PRO A 111 2.47 12.41 -12.80
CA PRO A 111 1.33 12.90 -12.04
C PRO A 111 0.76 14.17 -12.69
N ARG A 112 -0.58 14.26 -12.77
CA ARG A 112 -1.31 15.40 -13.36
C ARG A 112 -1.18 15.56 -14.89
N SER A 113 -0.78 14.52 -15.61
CA SER A 113 -0.76 14.49 -17.10
C SER A 113 -2.08 14.02 -17.75
N GLY A 114 -3.14 13.84 -16.96
CA GLY A 114 -4.45 13.38 -17.45
C GLY A 114 -4.61 11.86 -17.52
N THR A 115 -3.68 11.07 -16.97
CA THR A 115 -3.76 9.60 -16.90
C THR A 115 -5.08 9.11 -16.28
N THR A 116 -5.52 9.74 -15.19
CA THR A 116 -6.79 9.39 -14.53
C THR A 116 -8.01 9.65 -15.42
N LEU A 117 -8.00 10.72 -16.22
CA LEU A 117 -9.07 11.00 -17.19
C LEU A 117 -9.09 9.92 -18.26
N LEU A 118 -7.94 9.61 -18.85
CA LEU A 118 -7.81 8.56 -19.86
C LEU A 118 -8.25 7.19 -19.32
N HIS A 119 -7.83 6.85 -18.10
CA HIS A 119 -8.22 5.61 -17.43
C HIS A 119 -9.75 5.48 -17.30
N ARG A 120 -10.42 6.55 -16.87
CA ARG A 120 -11.89 6.57 -16.76
C ARG A 120 -12.61 6.53 -18.11
N LEU A 121 -12.02 7.13 -19.15
CA LEU A 121 -12.57 7.11 -20.51
C LEU A 121 -12.52 5.70 -21.12
N ILE A 122 -11.38 5.00 -21.02
CA ILE A 122 -11.25 3.63 -21.52
C ILE A 122 -12.22 2.69 -20.79
N LEU A 123 -12.41 2.91 -19.48
CA LEU A 123 -13.36 2.12 -18.67
C LEU A 123 -14.84 2.38 -18.95
N GLN A 124 -15.19 3.29 -19.86
CA GLN A 124 -16.56 3.36 -20.38
C GLN A 124 -16.89 2.18 -21.30
N ASP A 125 -15.88 1.50 -21.86
CA ASP A 125 -16.08 0.28 -22.63
C ASP A 125 -16.38 -0.91 -21.70
N PRO A 126 -17.55 -1.56 -21.79
CA PRO A 126 -17.91 -2.71 -20.96
C PRO A 126 -16.99 -3.93 -21.13
N SER A 127 -16.22 -4.00 -22.22
CA SER A 127 -15.23 -5.05 -22.45
C SER A 127 -13.91 -4.82 -21.71
N THR A 128 -13.69 -3.62 -21.16
CA THR A 128 -12.51 -3.29 -20.36
C THR A 128 -12.77 -3.57 -18.88
N ILE A 129 -11.78 -4.17 -18.21
CA ILE A 129 -11.82 -4.43 -16.77
C ILE A 129 -10.59 -3.78 -16.13
N ALA A 130 -10.82 -2.99 -15.09
CA ALA A 130 -9.79 -2.50 -14.19
C ALA A 130 -10.09 -2.96 -12.75
N PRO A 131 -9.05 -3.18 -11.92
CA PRO A 131 -9.23 -3.50 -10.53
C PRO A 131 -9.88 -2.33 -9.79
N ARG A 132 -10.89 -2.64 -8.98
CA ARG A 132 -11.49 -1.66 -8.06
C ARG A 132 -10.61 -1.49 -6.84
N LEU A 133 -10.69 -0.36 -6.15
CA LEU A 133 -9.89 -0.10 -4.95
C LEU A 133 -9.93 -1.26 -3.93
N PHE A 134 -11.12 -1.77 -3.59
CA PHE A 134 -11.19 -2.84 -2.59
C PHE A 134 -10.48 -4.13 -3.05
N GLN A 135 -10.39 -4.35 -4.37
CA GLN A 135 -9.64 -5.45 -4.97
C GLN A 135 -8.14 -5.15 -4.92
N LEU A 136 -7.69 -3.91 -5.09
CA LEU A 136 -6.28 -3.57 -4.87
C LEU A 136 -5.85 -3.75 -3.41
N VAL A 137 -6.71 -3.38 -2.45
CA VAL A 137 -6.44 -3.55 -1.01
C VAL A 137 -6.47 -5.02 -0.58
N TYR A 138 -7.39 -5.81 -1.16
CA TYR A 138 -7.55 -7.25 -0.92
C TYR A 138 -7.67 -8.01 -2.26
N PRO A 139 -6.55 -8.35 -2.92
CA PRO A 139 -6.49 -8.80 -4.32
C PRO A 139 -6.92 -10.25 -4.56
N TYR A 140 -7.67 -10.82 -3.62
CA TYR A 140 -8.06 -12.21 -3.66
C TYR A 140 -9.52 -12.38 -3.28
N PRO A 141 -10.22 -13.39 -3.82
CA PRO A 141 -11.58 -13.70 -3.41
C PRO A 141 -11.68 -13.96 -1.89
N SER A 142 -12.79 -13.57 -1.28
CA SER A 142 -13.02 -13.92 0.12
C SER A 142 -13.48 -15.38 0.23
N ARG A 143 -12.85 -16.15 1.13
CA ARG A 143 -13.28 -17.53 1.44
C ARG A 143 -14.72 -17.60 1.95
N ALA A 144 -15.22 -16.53 2.58
CA ALA A 144 -16.61 -16.41 3.02
C ALA A 144 -17.55 -15.91 1.90
N GLY A 145 -17.14 -16.03 0.63
CA GLY A 145 -17.94 -15.71 -0.54
C GLY A 145 -18.40 -14.25 -0.60
N ARG A 146 -19.66 -14.05 -1.02
CA ARG A 146 -20.26 -12.71 -1.19
C ARG A 146 -20.30 -11.91 0.10
N PHE A 147 -20.63 -12.56 1.22
CA PHE A 147 -20.67 -11.92 2.54
C PHE A 147 -19.29 -11.40 2.97
N GLY A 148 -18.26 -12.24 2.82
CA GLY A 148 -16.88 -11.82 3.11
C GLY A 148 -16.39 -10.68 2.21
N THR A 149 -16.82 -10.65 0.95
CA THR A 149 -16.52 -9.54 0.04
C THR A 149 -17.20 -8.24 0.48
N MET A 150 -18.47 -8.31 0.90
CA MET A 150 -19.20 -7.17 1.45
C MET A 150 -18.52 -6.61 2.70
N LEU A 151 -18.06 -7.47 3.61
CA LEU A 151 -17.32 -7.05 4.81
C LEU A 151 -16.02 -6.33 4.46
N ARG A 152 -15.26 -6.84 3.49
CA ARG A 152 -14.03 -6.18 3.03
C ARG A 152 -14.32 -4.81 2.43
N LYS A 153 -15.35 -4.69 1.59
CA LYS A 153 -15.79 -3.39 1.07
C LYS A 153 -16.11 -2.41 2.21
N LYS A 154 -16.91 -2.83 3.20
CA LYS A 154 -17.23 -1.99 4.36
C LYS A 154 -15.99 -1.56 5.13
N TRP A 155 -15.01 -2.45 5.29
CA TRP A 155 -13.76 -2.12 5.97
C TRP A 155 -12.95 -1.12 5.13
N VAL A 156 -12.75 -1.33 3.83
CA VAL A 156 -12.07 -0.34 2.98
C VAL A 156 -12.81 1.01 3.00
N SER A 157 -14.15 1.02 3.02
CA SER A 157 -14.95 2.25 3.14
C SER A 157 -14.67 2.98 4.45
N LEU A 158 -14.57 2.27 5.56
CA LEU A 158 -14.27 2.86 6.87
C LEU A 158 -12.82 3.38 6.93
N GLN A 159 -11.86 2.67 6.32
CA GLN A 159 -10.48 3.17 6.20
C GLN A 159 -10.43 4.47 5.42
N LEU A 160 -11.10 4.54 4.27
CA LEU A 160 -11.20 5.78 3.50
C LEU A 160 -11.87 6.88 4.32
N ALA A 161 -13.00 6.61 4.98
CA ALA A 161 -13.68 7.61 5.79
C ALA A 161 -12.78 8.19 6.89
N LEU A 162 -12.01 7.35 7.58
CA LEU A 162 -11.03 7.78 8.57
C LEU A 162 -9.91 8.61 7.92
N PHE A 163 -9.40 8.16 6.78
CA PHE A 163 -8.34 8.85 6.05
C PHE A 163 -8.78 10.26 5.59
N ARG A 164 -10.05 10.41 5.18
CA ARG A 164 -10.64 11.70 4.82
C ARG A 164 -10.71 12.69 5.99
N VAL A 165 -10.79 12.20 7.23
CA VAL A 165 -10.78 13.04 8.43
C VAL A 165 -9.36 13.43 8.83
N ILE A 166 -8.40 12.50 8.68
CA ILE A 166 -7.01 12.69 9.11
C ILE A 166 -6.20 13.51 8.09
N ALA A 167 -6.48 13.34 6.80
CA ALA A 167 -5.76 13.99 5.70
C ALA A 167 -6.76 14.61 4.70
N PRO A 168 -7.47 15.68 5.10
CA PRO A 168 -8.50 16.30 4.27
C PRO A 168 -7.93 16.88 2.97
N GLU A 169 -6.65 17.27 2.92
CA GLU A 169 -6.03 17.79 1.70
C GLU A 169 -5.85 16.72 0.60
N LEU A 170 -5.80 15.43 0.94
CA LEU A 170 -5.65 14.36 -0.07
C LEU A 170 -6.93 14.14 -0.88
N ASN A 171 -8.09 14.47 -0.30
CA ASN A 171 -9.39 14.35 -0.97
C ASN A 171 -9.55 15.32 -2.14
N THR A 172 -8.91 16.48 -2.09
CA THR A 172 -8.98 17.47 -3.17
C THR A 172 -8.09 17.08 -4.35
N LEU A 173 -7.11 16.22 -4.13
CA LEU A 173 -6.19 15.73 -5.17
C LEU A 173 -6.74 14.53 -5.93
N HIS A 174 -7.35 13.55 -5.23
CA HIS A 174 -7.91 12.35 -5.86
C HIS A 174 -9.10 11.79 -5.05
N PRO A 175 -10.36 11.99 -5.48
CA PRO A 175 -11.50 11.39 -4.80
C PRO A 175 -11.53 9.88 -5.08
N VAL A 176 -11.05 9.12 -4.11
CA VAL A 176 -11.03 7.65 -4.14
C VAL A 176 -12.36 7.10 -3.63
N ALA A 177 -12.90 6.09 -4.32
CA ALA A 177 -14.10 5.36 -3.90
C ALA A 177 -13.88 3.85 -3.91
N VAL A 178 -14.54 3.14 -2.99
CA VAL A 178 -14.30 1.71 -2.75
C VAL A 178 -14.56 0.85 -3.99
N ASP A 179 -15.58 1.19 -4.75
CA ASP A 179 -15.96 0.49 -5.98
C ASP A 179 -15.43 1.18 -7.26
N ALA A 180 -14.73 2.31 -7.12
CA ALA A 180 -14.12 2.97 -8.26
C ALA A 180 -12.89 2.17 -8.73
N PRO A 181 -12.68 2.12 -10.05
CA PRO A 181 -11.39 1.75 -10.63
C PRO A 181 -10.30 2.70 -10.12
N GLU A 182 -9.17 2.15 -9.70
CA GLU A 182 -8.04 2.90 -9.16
C GLU A 182 -6.73 2.48 -9.83
N GLU A 183 -5.73 3.38 -9.74
CA GLU A 183 -4.36 3.19 -10.24
C GLU A 183 -3.50 2.36 -9.27
#